data_AF-A0A952KWF2-F1
#
_entry.id   AF-A0A952KWF2-F1
#
_cell.length_a   1.000
_cell.length_b   1.000
_cell.length_c   1.000
_cell.angle_alpha   90.00
_cell.angle_beta   90.00
_cell.angle_gamma   90.00
#
_symmetry.space_group_name_H-M   'P 1'
#
loop_
_entity.id
_entity.type
_entity.pdbx_description
1 polymer ?
#
loop_
_entity_poly.entity_id
_entity_poly.type
_entity_poly.pdbx_seq_one_letter_code
_entity_poly.pdbx_strand_id
1 'polypeptide(L)'
;MKMRVVAGVVLGVVSAVAVAQKSPRVSHENLDWGPNVKFFRPGMSHDEMQQAIDKVYTEQQHAEFGSSRYAFLLMPGKYNLDIPVGFYTQVLGLGASPDDVRVTGDVHADAASKNNNATTTFWRGVEGFSVVPAGGTMQWAVSQAIAARRMHVLGNMVLHQKRGWASGGWLSDSLVDGTVDSGTQQQWISRNTEWQQWTGANWNMVFVGAEHAPEGEWPKPPFTKIATVPIVREKPFLQVDAKGNFSVRVPAIRENSSGITWKQGATAGRNVPLSHFYIARPDRDTDVTINAALDKGKDLL
;
A
#
# COMPACT_ATOMS: atom_id res chain seq x y z
N MET A 1 78.03 -22.90 19.46
CA MET A 1 77.48 -22.36 18.19
C MET A 1 76.23 -23.17 17.85
N LYS A 2 75.04 -22.64 18.14
CA LYS A 2 73.77 -23.38 18.09
C LYS A 2 73.19 -23.36 16.67
N MET A 3 72.95 -24.53 16.10
CA MET A 3 72.37 -24.76 14.78
C MET A 3 70.84 -24.61 14.85
N ARG A 4 70.25 -23.72 14.05
CA ARG A 4 68.80 -23.53 13.95
C ARG A 4 68.26 -24.41 12.81
N VAL A 5 67.29 -25.26 13.11
CA VAL A 5 66.48 -25.99 12.13
C VAL A 5 65.24 -25.14 11.83
N VAL A 6 64.99 -24.86 10.55
CA VAL A 6 63.78 -24.17 10.08
C VAL A 6 62.76 -25.23 9.67
N ALA A 7 61.62 -25.29 10.36
CA ALA A 7 60.49 -26.12 9.97
C ALA A 7 59.54 -25.30 9.08
N GLY A 8 59.36 -25.74 7.83
CA GLY A 8 58.38 -25.16 6.92
C GLY A 8 56.98 -25.67 7.23
N VAL A 9 56.04 -24.76 7.47
CA VAL A 9 54.60 -25.07 7.60
C VAL A 9 53.95 -24.95 6.23
N VAL A 10 53.38 -26.04 5.73
CA VAL A 10 52.52 -26.04 4.55
C VAL A 10 51.09 -25.75 5.01
N LEU A 11 50.56 -24.55 4.72
CA LEU A 11 49.14 -24.26 4.89
C LEU A 11 48.36 -24.83 3.70
N GLY A 12 47.57 -25.88 3.95
CA GLY A 12 46.54 -26.34 3.03
C GLY A 12 45.33 -25.41 3.07
N VAL A 13 45.03 -24.74 1.97
CA VAL A 13 43.81 -23.95 1.81
C VAL A 13 42.68 -24.90 1.43
N VAL A 14 41.76 -25.16 2.37
CA VAL A 14 40.50 -25.86 2.08
C VAL A 14 39.46 -24.79 1.71
N SER A 15 39.19 -24.64 0.41
CA SER A 15 38.10 -23.80 -0.08
C SER A 15 36.76 -24.48 0.20
N ALA A 16 36.05 -24.03 1.24
CA ALA A 16 34.66 -24.43 1.48
C ALA A 16 33.76 -23.74 0.45
N VAL A 17 33.26 -24.50 -0.53
CA VAL A 17 32.22 -24.04 -1.45
C VAL A 17 30.90 -24.01 -0.68
N ALA A 18 30.46 -22.83 -0.28
CA ALA A 18 29.12 -22.63 0.28
C ALA A 18 28.08 -22.82 -0.85
N VAL A 19 27.47 -23.99 -0.91
CA VAL A 19 26.29 -24.23 -1.75
C VAL A 19 25.12 -23.50 -1.11
N ALA A 20 24.74 -22.35 -1.67
CA ALA A 20 23.50 -21.67 -1.28
C ALA A 20 22.31 -22.59 -1.59
N GLN A 21 21.73 -23.21 -0.55
CA GLN A 21 20.46 -23.93 -0.69
C GLN A 21 19.40 -22.94 -1.19
N LYS A 22 18.90 -23.16 -2.41
CA LYS A 22 17.68 -22.50 -2.88
C LYS A 22 16.54 -22.94 -1.98
N SER A 23 15.98 -22.01 -1.21
CA SER A 23 14.74 -22.23 -0.48
C SER A 23 13.67 -22.79 -1.42
N PRO A 24 12.83 -23.74 -0.97
CA PRO A 24 11.76 -24.29 -1.78
C PRO A 24 10.87 -23.18 -2.35
N ARG A 25 10.55 -23.26 -3.64
CA ARG A 25 9.60 -22.35 -4.28
C ARG A 25 8.21 -22.69 -3.76
N VAL A 26 7.61 -21.76 -3.02
CA VAL A 26 6.19 -21.83 -2.69
C VAL A 26 5.46 -20.97 -3.72
N SER A 27 4.77 -21.61 -4.67
CA SER A 27 3.82 -20.91 -5.55
C SER A 27 2.61 -20.46 -4.72
N HIS A 28 2.02 -19.32 -5.05
CA HIS A 28 0.85 -18.80 -4.31
C HIS A 28 -0.33 -19.79 -4.30
N GLU A 29 -0.45 -20.62 -5.35
CA GLU A 29 -1.47 -21.65 -5.49
C GLU A 29 -1.38 -22.72 -4.38
N ASN A 30 -0.21 -22.85 -3.73
CA ASN A 30 0.01 -23.76 -2.62
C ASN A 30 -0.09 -23.08 -1.24
N LEU A 31 -0.39 -21.78 -1.19
CA LEU A 31 -0.60 -21.04 0.05
C LEU A 31 -2.08 -20.80 0.27
N ASP A 32 -2.51 -21.15 1.48
CA ASP A 32 -3.87 -20.95 1.92
C ASP A 32 -4.04 -19.55 2.49
N TRP A 33 -4.48 -18.61 1.65
CA TRP A 33 -4.73 -17.21 1.99
C TRP A 33 -6.04 -16.99 2.78
N GLY A 34 -6.79 -18.07 3.01
CA GLY A 34 -8.14 -17.99 3.57
C GLY A 34 -9.18 -17.46 2.57
N PRO A 35 -10.47 -17.52 2.94
CA PRO A 35 -11.58 -17.23 2.03
C PRO A 35 -11.76 -15.73 1.71
N ASN A 36 -11.14 -14.86 2.49
CA ASN A 36 -11.38 -13.42 2.50
C ASN A 36 -10.39 -12.62 1.65
N VAL A 37 -9.38 -13.30 1.11
CA VAL A 37 -8.41 -12.74 0.17
C VAL A 37 -8.85 -13.10 -1.24
N LYS A 38 -9.19 -12.11 -2.06
CA LYS A 38 -9.63 -12.27 -3.44
C LYS A 38 -8.50 -11.87 -4.37
N PHE A 39 -8.00 -12.84 -5.13
CA PHE A 39 -6.99 -12.58 -6.16
C PHE A 39 -7.65 -12.26 -7.50
N PHE A 40 -7.21 -11.19 -8.13
CA PHE A 40 -7.62 -10.80 -9.46
C PHE A 40 -6.39 -10.80 -10.37
N ARG A 41 -6.47 -11.51 -11.50
CA ARG A 41 -5.33 -11.69 -12.42
C ARG A 41 -5.72 -11.42 -13.86
N PRO A 42 -4.75 -11.02 -14.72
CA PRO A 42 -4.98 -10.98 -16.15
C PRO A 42 -5.48 -12.33 -16.66
N GLY A 43 -6.59 -12.33 -17.39
CA GLY A 43 -7.24 -13.53 -17.92
C GLY A 43 -8.50 -13.97 -17.18
N MET A 44 -8.78 -13.45 -15.98
CA MET A 44 -10.13 -13.55 -15.41
C MET A 44 -11.11 -12.71 -16.23
N SER A 45 -12.37 -13.14 -16.31
CA SER A 45 -13.38 -12.35 -17.01
C SER A 45 -13.72 -11.09 -16.21
N HIS A 46 -14.08 -10.02 -16.91
CA HIS A 46 -14.55 -8.78 -16.29
C HIS A 46 -15.68 -9.06 -15.30
N ASP A 47 -16.70 -9.80 -15.74
CA ASP A 47 -17.91 -10.05 -14.96
C ASP A 47 -17.62 -10.84 -13.68
N GLU A 48 -16.71 -11.82 -13.74
CA GLU A 48 -16.28 -12.57 -12.56
C GLU A 48 -15.62 -11.67 -11.52
N MET A 49 -14.70 -10.78 -11.95
CA MET A 49 -14.02 -9.85 -11.05
C MET A 49 -14.99 -8.82 -10.47
N GLN A 50 -15.83 -8.22 -11.32
CA GLN A 50 -16.79 -7.20 -10.90
C GLN A 50 -17.85 -7.78 -9.94
N GLN A 51 -18.40 -8.96 -10.23
CA GLN A 51 -19.36 -9.62 -9.32
C GLN A 51 -18.75 -9.91 -7.94
N ALA A 52 -17.47 -10.28 -7.87
CA ALA A 52 -16.78 -10.50 -6.61
C ALA A 52 -16.62 -9.19 -5.81
N ILE A 53 -16.28 -8.09 -6.49
CA ILE A 53 -16.19 -6.75 -5.91
C ILE A 53 -17.55 -6.29 -5.39
N ASP A 54 -18.59 -6.35 -6.23
CA ASP A 54 -19.94 -5.90 -5.91
C ASP A 54 -20.54 -6.67 -4.73
N LYS A 55 -20.28 -7.98 -4.67
CA LYS A 55 -20.71 -8.83 -3.55
C LYS A 55 -20.11 -8.35 -2.24
N VAL A 56 -18.79 -8.14 -2.20
CA VAL A 56 -18.10 -7.67 -0.99
C VAL A 56 -18.51 -6.26 -0.63
N TYR A 57 -18.67 -5.36 -1.62
CA TYR A 57 -19.13 -4.01 -1.36
C TYR A 57 -20.55 -3.99 -0.79
N THR A 58 -21.45 -4.81 -1.33
CA THR A 58 -22.83 -4.93 -0.82
C THR A 58 -22.87 -5.32 0.65
N GLU A 59 -21.99 -6.24 1.06
CA GLU A 59 -21.84 -6.65 2.46
C GLU A 59 -21.23 -5.52 3.31
N GLN A 60 -20.21 -4.84 2.79
CA GLN A 60 -19.36 -3.95 3.57
C GLN A 60 -19.74 -2.46 3.52
N GLN A 61 -20.62 -2.00 2.64
CA GLN A 61 -20.94 -0.58 2.48
C GLN A 61 -21.56 0.07 3.73
N HIS A 62 -22.26 -0.72 4.55
CA HIS A 62 -22.92 -0.27 5.79
C HIS A 62 -22.50 -1.06 7.03
N ALA A 63 -21.45 -1.89 6.93
CA ALA A 63 -21.01 -2.78 8.00
C ALA A 63 -19.99 -2.13 8.95
N GLU A 64 -20.29 -0.94 9.47
CA GLU A 64 -19.38 -0.19 10.36
C GLU A 64 -18.91 -1.06 11.55
N PHE A 65 -19.81 -1.82 12.16
CA PHE A 65 -19.49 -2.72 13.27
C PHE A 65 -19.49 -4.21 12.88
N GLY A 66 -19.39 -4.51 11.58
CA GLY A 66 -19.32 -5.89 11.09
C GLY A 66 -17.99 -6.58 11.42
N SER A 67 -18.01 -7.91 11.51
CA SER A 67 -16.82 -8.74 11.77
C SER A 67 -16.08 -9.16 10.51
N SER A 68 -16.72 -9.10 9.34
CA SER A 68 -16.10 -9.47 8.06
C SER A 68 -14.95 -8.54 7.66
N ARG A 69 -13.92 -9.10 7.05
CA ARG A 69 -12.69 -8.43 6.58
C ARG A 69 -12.36 -8.93 5.19
N TYR A 70 -11.96 -8.06 4.27
CA TYR A 70 -11.66 -8.45 2.90
C TYR A 70 -10.41 -7.77 2.35
N ALA A 71 -9.67 -8.50 1.53
CA ALA A 71 -8.55 -7.95 0.76
C ALA A 71 -8.70 -8.32 -0.73
N PHE A 72 -8.61 -7.33 -1.60
CA PHE A 72 -8.52 -7.52 -3.05
C PHE A 72 -7.07 -7.39 -3.48
N LEU A 73 -6.51 -8.44 -4.06
CA LEU A 73 -5.11 -8.52 -4.49
C LEU A 73 -5.07 -8.56 -6.01
N LEU A 74 -4.73 -7.42 -6.60
CA LEU A 74 -4.57 -7.22 -8.04
C LEU A 74 -3.14 -7.63 -8.44
N MET A 75 -3.02 -8.72 -9.19
CA MET A 75 -1.75 -9.14 -9.79
C MET A 75 -1.25 -8.09 -10.80
N PRO A 76 0.05 -8.05 -11.14
CA PRO A 76 0.56 -7.19 -12.21
C PRO A 76 -0.24 -7.38 -13.52
N GLY A 77 -0.74 -6.28 -14.08
CA GLY A 77 -1.71 -6.34 -15.16
C GLY A 77 -2.54 -5.07 -15.36
N LYS A 78 -3.44 -5.13 -16.34
CA LYS A 78 -4.42 -4.08 -16.63
C LYS A 78 -5.82 -4.62 -16.42
N TYR A 79 -6.66 -3.82 -15.77
CA TYR A 79 -8.00 -4.16 -15.36
C TYR A 79 -8.95 -3.07 -15.81
N ASN A 80 -10.14 -3.43 -16.29
CA ASN A 80 -11.25 -2.50 -16.47
C ASN A 80 -12.26 -2.81 -15.37
N LEU A 81 -12.30 -2.04 -14.28
CA LEU A 81 -13.10 -2.35 -13.10
C LEU A 81 -13.62 -1.07 -12.45
N ASP A 82 -14.78 -1.18 -11.82
CA ASP A 82 -15.29 -0.21 -10.86
C ASP A 82 -15.13 -0.80 -9.44
N ILE A 83 -14.38 -0.14 -8.57
CA ILE A 83 -14.01 -0.67 -7.25
C ILE A 83 -14.51 0.27 -6.14
N PRO A 84 -15.78 0.13 -5.73
CA PRO A 84 -16.27 0.76 -4.52
C PRO A 84 -15.66 0.10 -3.28
N VAL A 85 -14.95 0.87 -2.46
CA VAL A 85 -14.25 0.36 -1.27
C VAL A 85 -15.10 0.61 -0.02
N GLY A 86 -15.72 -0.44 0.51
CA GLY A 86 -16.54 -0.43 1.74
C GLY A 86 -15.73 -0.47 3.05
N PHE A 87 -16.41 -0.66 4.17
CA PHE A 87 -15.74 -0.88 5.47
C PHE A 87 -14.88 -2.14 5.45
N TYR A 88 -13.78 -2.14 6.20
CA TYR A 88 -12.86 -3.26 6.37
C TYR A 88 -12.39 -3.96 5.09
N THR A 89 -12.26 -3.18 4.01
CA THR A 89 -11.79 -3.64 2.71
C THR A 89 -10.48 -2.95 2.36
N GLN A 90 -9.48 -3.73 1.94
CA GLN A 90 -8.23 -3.21 1.40
C GLN A 90 -8.05 -3.66 -0.05
N VAL A 91 -7.68 -2.73 -0.94
CA VAL A 91 -7.32 -3.04 -2.34
C VAL A 91 -5.81 -2.86 -2.49
N LEU A 92 -5.15 -3.90 -3.00
CA LEU A 92 -3.70 -4.02 -3.04
C LEU A 92 -3.24 -4.39 -4.46
N GLY A 93 -2.38 -3.57 -5.04
CA GLY A 93 -1.61 -3.95 -6.21
C GLY A 93 -0.36 -4.73 -5.80
N LEU A 94 -0.08 -5.83 -6.48
CA LEU A 94 1.06 -6.72 -6.19
C LEU A 94 2.27 -6.45 -7.10
N GLY A 95 2.31 -5.28 -7.72
CA GLY A 95 3.43 -4.78 -8.51
C GLY A 95 4.65 -4.41 -7.68
N ALA A 96 5.83 -4.40 -8.31
CA ALA A 96 7.00 -3.77 -7.71
C ALA A 96 6.88 -2.23 -7.72
N SER A 97 6.14 -1.70 -8.70
CA SER A 97 5.73 -0.30 -8.84
C SER A 97 4.20 -0.20 -8.97
N PRO A 98 3.56 0.92 -8.56
CA PRO A 98 2.13 1.14 -8.81
C PRO A 98 1.73 0.99 -10.27
N ASP A 99 2.61 1.34 -11.21
CA ASP A 99 2.32 1.25 -12.65
C ASP A 99 2.33 -0.18 -13.21
N ASP A 100 2.82 -1.17 -12.45
CA ASP A 100 2.73 -2.58 -12.86
C ASP A 100 1.28 -3.10 -12.76
N VAL A 101 0.41 -2.41 -12.02
CA VAL A 101 -1.01 -2.73 -11.83
C VAL A 101 -1.84 -1.51 -12.21
N ARG A 102 -2.62 -1.59 -13.28
CA ARG A 102 -3.44 -0.48 -13.79
C ARG A 102 -4.91 -0.82 -13.74
N VAL A 103 -5.69 -0.02 -13.03
CA VAL A 103 -7.16 -0.05 -13.07
C VAL A 103 -7.64 1.11 -13.93
N THR A 104 -8.27 0.81 -15.07
CA THR A 104 -9.07 1.76 -15.84
C THR A 104 -10.53 1.57 -15.41
N GLY A 105 -11.25 2.66 -15.18
CA GLY A 105 -12.56 2.61 -14.53
C GLY A 105 -12.50 3.45 -13.27
N ASP A 106 -13.07 3.03 -12.15
CA ASP A 106 -13.02 3.84 -10.94
C ASP A 106 -12.58 3.02 -9.73
N VAL A 107 -11.97 3.71 -8.76
CA VAL A 107 -11.65 3.16 -7.45
C VAL A 107 -12.01 4.24 -6.46
N HIS A 108 -13.06 4.00 -5.67
CA HIS A 108 -13.64 5.08 -4.91
C HIS A 108 -14.08 4.66 -3.51
N ALA A 109 -14.05 5.63 -2.61
CA ALA A 109 -14.71 5.53 -1.31
C ALA A 109 -15.78 6.60 -1.23
N ASP A 110 -17.00 6.16 -0.95
CA ASP A 110 -18.18 7.01 -0.85
C ASP A 110 -18.51 7.33 0.60
N ALA A 111 -19.23 8.42 0.79
CA ALA A 111 -19.77 8.82 2.08
C ALA A 111 -20.69 7.71 2.64
N ALA A 112 -20.35 7.20 3.82
CA ALA A 112 -21.09 6.11 4.47
C ALA A 112 -22.47 6.56 5.01
N SER A 113 -22.68 7.87 5.17
CA SER A 113 -23.90 8.45 5.73
C SER A 113 -24.64 9.34 4.73
N LYS A 114 -25.94 9.59 5.01
CA LYS A 114 -26.81 10.46 4.20
C LYS A 114 -26.21 11.85 4.02
N ASN A 115 -26.68 12.57 2.99
CA ASN A 115 -26.25 13.93 2.66
C ASN A 115 -24.75 14.03 2.32
N ASN A 116 -24.19 12.97 1.73
CA ASN A 116 -22.77 12.87 1.38
C ASN A 116 -21.83 13.03 2.61
N ASN A 117 -22.32 12.67 3.79
CA ASN A 117 -21.53 12.77 5.01
C ASN A 117 -20.56 11.58 5.14
N ALA A 118 -19.27 11.87 5.04
CA ALA A 118 -18.18 10.91 5.15
C ALA A 118 -17.56 10.84 6.57
N THR A 119 -18.14 11.48 7.60
CA THR A 119 -17.59 11.50 8.97
C THR A 119 -17.48 10.11 9.61
N THR A 120 -18.14 9.10 9.05
CA THR A 120 -18.04 7.69 9.47
C THR A 120 -17.47 6.76 8.40
N THR A 121 -16.89 7.28 7.32
CA THR A 121 -16.27 6.47 6.28
C THR A 121 -14.87 6.00 6.70
N PHE A 122 -14.83 4.98 7.57
CA PHE A 122 -13.61 4.47 8.22
C PHE A 122 -13.07 3.16 7.61
N TRP A 123 -11.92 2.72 8.13
CA TRP A 123 -11.37 1.37 8.06
C TRP A 123 -11.28 0.78 6.66
N ARG A 124 -10.61 1.48 5.74
CA ARG A 124 -10.40 1.02 4.37
C ARG A 124 -9.09 1.53 3.79
N GLY A 125 -8.60 0.87 2.75
CA GLY A 125 -7.35 1.31 2.14
C GLY A 125 -7.15 0.88 0.70
N VAL A 126 -6.33 1.67 0.01
CA VAL A 126 -5.84 1.41 -1.34
C VAL A 126 -4.33 1.54 -1.36
N GLU A 127 -3.64 0.58 -1.96
CA GLU A 127 -2.18 0.61 -2.01
C GLU A 127 -1.55 -0.09 -3.20
N GLY A 128 -0.56 0.55 -3.81
CA GLY A 128 0.40 -0.12 -4.70
C GLY A 128 -0.09 -0.35 -6.12
N PHE A 129 -1.03 0.47 -6.61
CA PHE A 129 -1.50 0.41 -7.99
C PHE A 129 -1.81 1.80 -8.56
N SER A 130 -1.98 1.81 -9.88
CA SER A 130 -2.33 2.98 -10.66
C SER A 130 -3.80 2.94 -11.08
N VAL A 131 -4.47 4.09 -11.07
CA VAL A 131 -5.86 4.23 -11.49
C VAL A 131 -5.99 5.30 -12.57
N VAL A 132 -6.78 5.00 -13.60
CA VAL A 132 -7.25 5.96 -14.61
C VAL A 132 -8.74 6.16 -14.33
N PRO A 133 -9.12 7.17 -13.52
CA PRO A 133 -10.47 7.30 -13.03
C PRO A 133 -11.46 7.60 -14.15
N ALA A 134 -12.65 7.00 -14.09
CA ALA A 134 -13.75 7.30 -14.98
C ALA A 134 -14.14 8.78 -14.80
N GLY A 135 -14.20 9.54 -15.89
CA GLY A 135 -14.41 10.99 -15.82
C GLY A 135 -13.22 11.79 -15.28
N GLY A 136 -12.04 11.15 -15.11
CA GLY A 136 -10.77 11.82 -14.83
C GLY A 136 -10.57 12.24 -13.37
N THR A 137 -11.45 11.86 -12.44
CA THR A 137 -11.32 12.20 -11.01
C THR A 137 -11.62 11.00 -10.12
N MET A 138 -10.65 10.58 -9.30
CA MET A 138 -10.83 9.55 -8.26
C MET A 138 -11.49 10.14 -7.02
N GLN A 139 -12.61 9.58 -6.55
CA GLN A 139 -13.25 10.01 -5.31
C GLN A 139 -12.76 9.20 -4.10
N TRP A 140 -12.17 9.86 -3.12
CA TRP A 140 -11.73 9.25 -1.86
C TRP A 140 -12.33 9.98 -0.66
N ALA A 141 -13.66 9.90 -0.53
CA ALA A 141 -14.44 10.58 0.50
C ALA A 141 -14.39 9.83 1.84
N VAL A 142 -13.38 10.08 2.64
CA VAL A 142 -13.05 9.27 3.84
C VAL A 142 -12.90 10.10 5.12
N SER A 143 -12.87 9.41 6.27
CA SER A 143 -12.47 9.96 7.57
C SER A 143 -11.25 9.24 8.16
N GLN A 144 -11.20 8.94 9.47
CA GLN A 144 -10.03 8.35 10.11
C GLN A 144 -9.84 6.86 9.82
N ALA A 145 -8.66 6.33 10.18
CA ALA A 145 -8.27 4.93 10.03
C ALA A 145 -8.35 4.43 8.58
N ILE A 146 -7.95 5.30 7.65
CA ILE A 146 -7.84 5.01 6.23
C ILE A 146 -6.39 5.12 5.77
N ALA A 147 -6.10 4.52 4.62
CA ALA A 147 -4.80 4.67 3.98
C ALA A 147 -4.94 4.73 2.45
N ALA A 148 -4.44 5.80 1.84
CA ALA A 148 -4.07 5.81 0.42
C ALA A 148 -2.55 5.88 0.36
N ARG A 149 -1.90 4.78 -0.03
CA ARG A 149 -0.44 4.66 -0.03
C ARG A 149 0.03 4.22 -1.39
N ARG A 150 1.17 4.72 -1.87
CA ARG A 150 1.79 4.14 -3.07
C ARG A 150 0.84 4.09 -4.26
N MET A 151 0.04 5.14 -4.43
CA MET A 151 -0.97 5.24 -5.49
C MET A 151 -0.41 6.08 -6.63
N HIS A 152 -0.80 5.74 -7.85
CA HIS A 152 -0.64 6.61 -9.00
C HIS A 152 -2.02 6.94 -9.58
N VAL A 153 -2.52 8.14 -9.34
CA VAL A 153 -3.80 8.60 -9.90
C VAL A 153 -3.50 9.34 -11.19
N LEU A 154 -3.79 8.71 -12.33
CA LEU A 154 -3.66 9.29 -13.66
C LEU A 154 -4.84 10.21 -13.97
N GLY A 155 -4.95 11.28 -13.18
CA GLY A 155 -6.07 12.21 -13.20
C GLY A 155 -6.09 13.07 -11.94
N ASN A 156 -7.28 13.53 -11.57
CA ASN A 156 -7.52 14.29 -10.35
C ASN A 156 -7.94 13.38 -9.20
N MET A 157 -7.89 13.91 -7.98
CA MET A 157 -8.40 13.26 -6.78
C MET A 157 -9.25 14.24 -5.97
N VAL A 158 -10.44 13.81 -5.53
CA VAL A 158 -11.28 14.58 -4.59
C VAL A 158 -11.40 13.84 -3.28
N LEU A 159 -11.24 14.55 -2.16
CA LEU A 159 -11.22 13.95 -0.82
C LEU A 159 -12.57 14.03 -0.10
N HIS A 160 -13.64 14.32 -0.82
CA HIS A 160 -14.99 14.45 -0.31
C HIS A 160 -16.00 13.93 -1.33
N GLN A 161 -17.21 13.61 -0.87
CA GLN A 161 -18.34 13.39 -1.75
C GLN A 161 -19.18 14.66 -1.79
N LYS A 162 -19.27 15.30 -2.97
CA LYS A 162 -20.14 16.49 -3.21
C LYS A 162 -20.11 17.55 -2.09
N ARG A 163 -18.92 17.89 -1.57
CA ARG A 163 -18.68 18.87 -0.48
C ARG A 163 -19.42 18.55 0.83
N GLY A 164 -19.79 17.29 1.08
CA GLY A 164 -20.33 16.86 2.38
C GLY A 164 -19.28 16.86 3.49
N TRP A 165 -19.70 16.68 4.74
CA TRP A 165 -18.76 16.65 5.87
C TRP A 165 -17.77 15.49 5.76
N ALA A 166 -16.50 15.75 6.05
CA ALA A 166 -15.45 14.74 6.02
C ALA A 166 -14.34 15.09 7.02
N SER A 167 -13.69 14.08 7.62
CA SER A 167 -12.70 14.25 8.70
C SER A 167 -11.52 13.28 8.55
N GLY A 168 -10.97 13.22 7.35
CA GLY A 168 -9.77 12.47 7.01
C GLY A 168 -8.49 13.16 7.47
N GLY A 169 -7.33 12.82 6.95
CA GLY A 169 -7.04 11.63 6.16
C GLY A 169 -5.54 11.53 5.89
N TRP A 170 -5.11 10.39 5.36
CA TRP A 170 -3.71 10.06 5.16
C TRP A 170 -3.45 9.71 3.69
N LEU A 171 -2.57 10.47 3.04
CA LEU A 171 -2.01 10.18 1.72
C LEU A 171 -0.49 10.11 1.82
N SER A 172 0.14 9.05 1.34
CA SER A 172 1.61 8.99 1.35
C SER A 172 2.22 8.18 0.21
N ASP A 173 3.43 8.56 -0.21
CA ASP A 173 4.16 7.84 -1.26
C ASP A 173 3.36 7.77 -2.57
N SER A 174 2.51 8.76 -2.85
CA SER A 174 1.55 8.73 -3.95
C SER A 174 1.73 9.91 -4.91
N LEU A 175 1.49 9.63 -6.18
CA LEU A 175 1.46 10.61 -7.27
C LEU A 175 0.01 10.80 -7.73
N VAL A 176 -0.42 12.05 -7.83
CA VAL A 176 -1.67 12.43 -8.50
C VAL A 176 -1.29 13.34 -9.67
N ASP A 177 -1.51 12.88 -10.91
CA ASP A 177 -1.06 13.62 -12.09
C ASP A 177 -1.69 15.01 -12.20
N GLY A 178 -2.90 15.19 -11.69
CA GLY A 178 -3.64 16.45 -11.73
C GLY A 178 -3.75 17.14 -10.37
N THR A 179 -4.98 17.55 -10.07
CA THR A 179 -5.33 18.29 -8.84
C THR A 179 -5.81 17.35 -7.75
N VAL A 180 -5.35 17.59 -6.52
CA VAL A 180 -5.99 17.09 -5.31
C VAL A 180 -6.90 18.19 -4.72
N ASP A 181 -8.19 17.94 -4.63
CA ASP A 181 -9.18 18.84 -4.02
C ASP A 181 -9.63 18.29 -2.66
N SER A 182 -9.20 18.94 -1.58
CA SER A 182 -9.59 18.55 -0.22
C SER A 182 -11.02 18.93 0.12
N GLY A 183 -11.56 19.96 -0.54
CA GLY A 183 -12.82 20.61 -0.22
C GLY A 183 -13.10 20.77 1.25
N THR A 184 -14.16 20.11 1.71
CA THR A 184 -14.71 20.23 3.06
C THR A 184 -14.03 19.35 4.10
N GLN A 185 -12.97 18.61 3.73
CA GLN A 185 -12.15 17.88 4.70
C GLN A 185 -11.70 18.82 5.83
N GLN A 186 -12.04 18.48 7.07
CA GLN A 186 -11.68 19.27 8.25
C GLN A 186 -10.16 19.41 8.38
N GLN A 187 -9.46 18.29 8.23
CA GLN A 187 -8.01 18.23 8.23
C GLN A 187 -7.49 17.18 7.24
N TRP A 188 -6.21 17.24 6.91
CA TRP A 188 -5.54 16.22 6.11
C TRP A 188 -4.03 16.22 6.34
N ILE A 189 -3.39 15.06 6.20
CA ILE A 189 -1.93 14.97 6.12
C ILE A 189 -1.48 14.20 4.87
N SER A 190 -0.59 14.84 4.11
CA SER A 190 0.07 14.28 2.93
C SER A 190 1.58 14.21 3.17
N ARG A 191 2.19 13.03 2.95
CA ARG A 191 3.61 12.79 3.20
C ARG A 191 4.32 12.12 2.03
N ASN A 192 5.44 12.67 1.56
CA ASN A 192 6.19 12.11 0.41
C ASN A 192 5.26 11.89 -0.80
N THR A 193 4.57 12.95 -1.20
CA THR A 193 3.56 12.91 -2.26
C THR A 193 3.93 13.88 -3.37
N GLU A 194 3.37 13.65 -4.55
CA GLU A 194 3.54 14.53 -5.70
C GLU A 194 2.17 14.79 -6.34
N TRP A 195 1.93 16.03 -6.75
CA TRP A 195 0.77 16.43 -7.55
C TRP A 195 1.08 17.66 -8.39
N GLN A 196 0.27 17.99 -9.37
CA GLN A 196 0.39 19.28 -10.06
C GLN A 196 -0.15 20.43 -9.20
N GLN A 197 -1.30 20.21 -8.55
CA GLN A 197 -1.96 21.25 -7.76
C GLN A 197 -2.69 20.67 -6.56
N TRP A 198 -2.70 21.43 -5.46
CA TRP A 198 -3.61 21.22 -4.33
C TRP A 198 -4.62 22.36 -4.26
N THR A 199 -5.89 22.02 -4.00
CA THR A 199 -6.96 23.00 -3.75
C THR A 199 -7.77 22.60 -2.51
N GLY A 200 -8.40 23.60 -1.90
CA GLY A 200 -9.20 23.40 -0.69
C GLY A 200 -8.38 23.52 0.60
N ALA A 201 -9.07 23.98 1.63
CA ALA A 201 -8.57 24.10 3.00
C ALA A 201 -9.77 24.22 3.94
N ASN A 202 -9.66 23.67 5.15
CA ASN A 202 -10.64 23.91 6.20
C ASN A 202 -9.93 24.29 7.50
N TRP A 203 -9.62 23.36 8.40
CA TRP A 203 -8.99 23.69 9.69
C TRP A 203 -7.50 23.45 9.71
N ASN A 204 -7.00 22.38 9.12
CA ASN A 204 -5.56 22.06 9.15
C ASN A 204 -5.14 21.13 8.01
N MET A 205 -4.42 21.65 7.01
CA MET A 205 -3.80 20.82 5.97
C MET A 205 -2.29 20.76 6.17
N VAL A 206 -1.76 19.55 6.36
CA VAL A 206 -0.36 19.31 6.67
C VAL A 206 0.34 18.62 5.51
N PHE A 207 1.46 19.19 5.08
CA PHE A 207 2.26 18.72 3.96
C PHE A 207 3.70 18.48 4.45
N VAL A 208 4.19 17.24 4.35
CA VAL A 208 5.54 16.88 4.81
C VAL A 208 6.28 16.14 3.70
N GLY A 209 7.28 16.77 3.08
CA GLY A 209 7.94 16.18 1.90
C GLY A 209 7.04 16.07 0.68
N ALA A 210 5.99 16.91 0.59
CA ALA A 210 5.12 16.96 -0.57
C ALA A 210 5.71 17.89 -1.64
N GLU A 211 5.92 17.37 -2.83
CA GLU A 211 6.25 18.19 -4.00
C GLU A 211 5.03 19.01 -4.41
N HIS A 212 5.26 20.26 -4.83
CA HIS A 212 4.20 21.21 -5.20
C HIS A 212 3.16 21.45 -4.09
N ALA A 213 3.57 21.47 -2.82
CA ALA A 213 2.72 21.92 -1.72
C ALA A 213 2.15 23.33 -2.01
N PRO A 214 0.89 23.62 -1.63
CA PRO A 214 0.21 24.85 -2.03
C PRO A 214 0.90 26.11 -1.46
N GLU A 215 0.70 27.23 -2.16
CA GLU A 215 1.14 28.56 -1.69
C GLU A 215 0.40 28.99 -0.42
N GLY A 216 0.99 29.94 0.31
CA GLY A 216 0.48 30.42 1.59
C GLY A 216 0.85 29.52 2.77
N GLU A 217 0.54 29.99 3.98
CA GLU A 217 0.94 29.37 5.23
C GLU A 217 -0.02 29.74 6.36
N TRP A 218 -0.02 28.94 7.42
CA TRP A 218 -0.76 29.20 8.64
C TRP A 218 -0.51 30.64 9.16
N PRO A 219 -1.54 31.39 9.59
CA PRO A 219 -2.91 30.93 9.89
C PRO A 219 -3.90 30.97 8.72
N LYS A 220 -3.61 31.69 7.63
CA LYS A 220 -4.53 31.84 6.50
C LYS A 220 -3.75 31.88 5.17
N PRO A 221 -3.81 30.82 4.35
CA PRO A 221 -4.57 29.57 4.55
C PRO A 221 -4.02 28.69 5.69
N PRO A 222 -4.81 27.79 6.28
CA PRO A 222 -4.40 26.94 7.40
C PRO A 222 -3.52 25.77 6.94
N PHE A 223 -2.38 26.09 6.34
CA PHE A 223 -1.42 25.16 5.77
C PHE A 223 -0.16 25.09 6.64
N THR A 224 0.17 23.86 7.08
CA THR A 224 1.46 23.56 7.72
C THR A 224 2.32 22.82 6.71
N LYS A 225 3.51 23.35 6.41
CA LYS A 225 4.40 22.81 5.37
C LYS A 225 5.79 22.54 5.94
N ILE A 226 6.26 21.31 5.75
CA ILE A 226 7.62 20.87 6.08
C ILE A 226 8.22 20.32 4.79
N ALA A 227 9.30 20.93 4.31
CA ALA A 227 9.86 20.62 2.99
C ALA A 227 10.33 19.16 2.85
N THR A 228 10.82 18.55 3.93
CA THR A 228 11.37 17.19 3.91
C THR A 228 10.91 16.39 5.13
N VAL A 229 10.64 15.11 4.94
CA VAL A 229 10.44 14.17 6.04
C VAL A 229 11.81 13.82 6.64
N PRO A 230 12.09 14.13 7.92
CA PRO A 230 13.43 13.96 8.50
C PRO A 230 13.94 12.51 8.43
N ILE A 231 13.09 11.56 8.78
CA ILE A 231 13.36 10.12 8.67
C ILE A 231 12.06 9.37 8.41
N VAL A 232 12.11 8.41 7.49
CA VAL A 232 10.94 7.60 7.17
C VAL A 232 11.31 6.29 6.53
N ARG A 233 10.47 5.28 6.76
CA ARG A 233 10.44 4.03 6.00
C ARG A 233 9.01 3.82 5.56
N GLU A 234 8.79 3.67 4.26
CA GLU A 234 7.45 3.35 3.77
C GLU A 234 7.01 1.96 4.26
N LYS A 235 5.69 1.74 4.32
CA LYS A 235 5.13 0.49 4.82
C LYS A 235 5.62 -0.70 3.97
N PRO A 236 5.99 -1.84 4.57
CA PRO A 236 6.19 -3.07 3.80
C PRO A 236 4.95 -3.47 3.01
N PHE A 237 5.12 -4.00 1.80
CA PHE A 237 4.01 -4.39 0.94
C PHE A 237 4.26 -5.71 0.22
N LEU A 238 3.20 -6.48 -0.02
CA LEU A 238 3.25 -7.72 -0.76
C LEU A 238 3.43 -7.42 -2.26
N GLN A 239 4.27 -8.19 -2.93
CA GLN A 239 4.49 -8.10 -4.38
C GLN A 239 4.74 -9.49 -4.96
N VAL A 240 4.60 -9.61 -6.28
CA VAL A 240 4.88 -10.84 -7.04
C VAL A 240 5.75 -10.52 -8.25
N ASP A 241 6.76 -11.35 -8.49
CA ASP A 241 7.60 -11.23 -9.69
C ASP A 241 6.96 -11.91 -10.92
N ALA A 242 7.53 -11.67 -12.10
CA ALA A 242 7.05 -12.28 -13.36
C ALA A 242 7.11 -13.81 -13.39
N LYS A 243 7.80 -14.45 -12.44
CA LYS A 243 7.88 -15.91 -12.29
C LYS A 243 6.86 -16.44 -11.27
N GLY A 244 6.02 -15.57 -10.71
CA GLY A 244 5.03 -15.92 -9.69
C GLY A 244 5.58 -16.07 -8.28
N ASN A 245 6.81 -15.59 -8.00
CA ASN A 245 7.37 -15.66 -6.65
C ASN A 245 6.88 -14.48 -5.82
N PHE A 246 6.20 -14.79 -4.71
CA PHE A 246 5.71 -13.79 -3.76
C PHE A 246 6.80 -13.38 -2.78
N SER A 247 6.83 -12.09 -2.47
CA SER A 247 7.69 -11.52 -1.44
C SER A 247 7.05 -10.30 -0.80
N VAL A 248 7.47 -9.97 0.41
CA VAL A 248 7.18 -8.67 1.00
C VAL A 248 8.38 -7.76 0.74
N ARG A 249 8.14 -6.63 0.06
CA ARG A 249 9.12 -5.55 -0.06
C ARG A 249 9.18 -4.85 1.29
N VAL A 250 10.38 -4.77 1.87
CA VAL A 250 10.67 -3.94 3.04
C VAL A 250 11.46 -2.73 2.54
N PRO A 251 10.81 -1.55 2.38
CA PRO A 251 11.47 -0.34 1.91
C PRO A 251 12.68 0.04 2.76
N ALA A 252 13.69 0.64 2.14
CA ALA A 252 14.82 1.22 2.84
C ALA A 252 14.38 2.46 3.65
N ILE A 253 15.12 2.77 4.71
CA ILE A 253 14.97 4.06 5.41
C ILE A 253 15.44 5.16 4.46
N ARG A 254 14.68 6.26 4.38
CA ARG A 254 15.09 7.51 3.77
C ARG A 254 15.19 8.59 4.83
N GLU A 255 16.17 9.45 4.71
CA GLU A 255 16.33 10.66 5.51
C GLU A 255 16.11 11.89 4.64
N ASN A 256 15.62 12.98 5.24
CA ASN A 256 15.39 14.27 4.58
C ASN A 256 14.68 14.14 3.22
N SER A 257 13.65 13.31 3.18
CA SER A 257 13.06 12.87 1.92
C SER A 257 11.90 13.75 1.48
N SER A 258 11.74 13.92 0.17
CA SER A 258 10.54 14.49 -0.47
C SER A 258 10.12 13.60 -1.64
N GLY A 259 8.87 13.78 -2.10
CA GLY A 259 8.31 13.06 -3.23
C GLY A 259 8.24 11.54 -3.05
N ILE A 260 7.80 10.85 -4.10
CA ILE A 260 7.54 9.41 -4.07
C ILE A 260 8.84 8.59 -4.08
N THR A 261 8.78 7.38 -3.52
CA THR A 261 9.90 6.43 -3.46
C THR A 261 10.11 5.64 -4.75
N TRP A 262 9.13 5.65 -5.65
CA TRP A 262 9.08 4.80 -6.84
C TRP A 262 9.21 5.57 -8.17
N LYS A 263 9.64 6.83 -8.11
CA LYS A 263 9.85 7.69 -9.30
C LYS A 263 10.84 7.11 -10.31
N GLN A 264 11.83 6.37 -9.82
CA GLN A 264 12.87 5.72 -10.63
C GLN A 264 12.62 4.21 -10.79
N GLY A 265 11.36 3.76 -10.63
CA GLY A 265 10.96 2.35 -10.71
C GLY A 265 10.71 1.74 -9.33
N ALA A 266 11.21 0.52 -9.08
CA ALA A 266 10.93 -0.16 -7.82
C ALA A 266 11.53 0.59 -6.62
N THR A 267 10.75 0.73 -5.55
CA THR A 267 11.18 1.40 -4.31
C THR A 267 12.36 0.67 -3.70
N ALA A 268 13.45 1.37 -3.40
CA ALA A 268 14.64 0.80 -2.76
C ALA A 268 14.32 0.07 -1.44
N GLY A 269 15.04 -1.01 -1.14
CA GLY A 269 14.73 -1.91 -0.03
C GLY A 269 15.19 -3.35 -0.27
N ARG A 270 14.73 -4.27 0.58
CA ARG A 270 14.97 -5.72 0.47
C ARG A 270 13.68 -6.48 0.25
N ASN A 271 13.75 -7.63 -0.42
CA ASN A 271 12.62 -8.54 -0.59
C ASN A 271 12.74 -9.68 0.42
N VAL A 272 11.69 -9.93 1.17
CA VAL A 272 11.58 -11.07 2.08
C VAL A 272 10.67 -12.11 1.42
N PRO A 273 11.17 -13.29 1.04
CA PRO A 273 10.33 -14.27 0.35
C PRO A 273 9.24 -14.77 1.29
N LEU A 274 8.07 -15.08 0.74
CA LEU A 274 6.90 -15.42 1.54
C LEU A 274 7.09 -16.71 2.39
N SER A 275 8.07 -17.55 2.05
CA SER A 275 8.49 -18.70 2.87
C SER A 275 9.06 -18.31 4.25
N HIS A 276 9.42 -17.04 4.47
CA HIS A 276 9.80 -16.51 5.79
C HIS A 276 8.60 -16.04 6.61
N PHE A 277 7.40 -16.04 6.06
CA PHE A 277 6.20 -15.60 6.76
C PHE A 277 5.41 -16.79 7.28
N TYR A 278 4.77 -16.57 8.42
CA TYR A 278 3.67 -17.36 8.92
C TYR A 278 2.37 -16.70 8.48
N ILE A 279 1.55 -17.43 7.71
CA ILE A 279 0.26 -16.94 7.23
C ILE A 279 -0.80 -17.27 8.29
N ALA A 280 -1.12 -16.28 9.11
CA ALA A 280 -2.03 -16.43 10.23
C ALA A 280 -3.48 -16.46 9.74
N ARG A 281 -4.32 -17.30 10.36
CA ARG A 281 -5.75 -17.34 10.09
C ARG A 281 -6.60 -17.38 11.36
N PRO A 282 -7.71 -16.63 11.40
CA PRO A 282 -8.55 -16.54 12.59
C PRO A 282 -9.28 -17.85 12.92
N ASP A 283 -9.40 -18.78 11.99
CA ASP A 283 -10.12 -20.06 12.18
C ASP A 283 -9.27 -21.14 12.86
N ARG A 284 -7.94 -20.96 12.93
CA ARG A 284 -7.02 -21.98 13.48
C ARG A 284 -5.92 -21.44 14.37
N ASP A 285 -5.57 -20.16 14.23
CA ASP A 285 -4.41 -19.59 14.92
C ASP A 285 -4.79 -18.94 16.24
N THR A 286 -3.90 -19.11 17.21
CA THR A 286 -3.99 -18.50 18.55
C THR A 286 -2.76 -17.63 18.79
N ASP A 287 -2.78 -16.88 19.88
CA ASP A 287 -1.59 -16.19 20.38
C ASP A 287 -0.40 -17.14 20.56
N VAL A 288 -0.64 -18.38 21.00
CA VAL A 288 0.39 -19.41 21.16
C VAL A 288 1.03 -19.80 19.82
N THR A 289 0.24 -20.06 18.77
CA THR A 289 0.78 -20.46 17.46
C THR A 289 1.53 -19.31 16.78
N ILE A 290 1.01 -18.09 16.91
CA ILE A 290 1.62 -16.86 16.38
C ILE A 290 2.96 -16.58 17.08
N ASN A 291 3.01 -16.64 18.42
CA ASN A 291 4.26 -16.44 19.17
C ASN A 291 5.29 -17.52 18.84
N ALA A 292 4.87 -18.78 18.72
CA ALA A 292 5.77 -19.86 18.32
C ALA A 292 6.34 -19.69 16.89
N ALA A 293 5.62 -19.02 15.99
CA ALA A 293 6.14 -18.68 14.67
C ALA A 293 7.19 -17.55 14.74
N LEU A 294 6.92 -16.50 15.54
CA LEU A 294 7.88 -15.43 15.80
C LEU A 294 9.17 -15.96 16.45
N ASP A 295 9.07 -16.86 17.43
CA ASP A 295 10.23 -17.50 18.09
C ASP A 295 11.10 -18.32 17.12
N LYS A 296 10.50 -18.84 16.04
CA LYS A 296 11.19 -19.53 14.95
C LYS A 296 11.78 -18.57 13.90
N GLY A 297 11.71 -17.26 14.13
CA GLY A 297 12.22 -16.22 13.24
C GLY A 297 11.36 -16.00 12.00
N LYS A 298 10.07 -16.35 12.04
CA LYS A 298 9.13 -16.00 10.97
C LYS A 298 8.61 -14.58 11.16
N ASP A 299 8.38 -13.89 10.05
CA ASP A 299 7.51 -12.72 10.03
C ASP A 299 6.03 -13.18 10.00
N LEU A 300 5.09 -12.27 10.25
CA LEU A 300 3.65 -12.57 10.23
C LEU A 300 2.96 -11.89 9.04
N LEU A 301 2.05 -12.60 8.39
CA LEU A 301 1.12 -12.06 7.41
C LEU A 301 -0.31 -12.45 7.77
#